data_AF-A0A5C8J7A4-F1
#
_entry.id   AF-A0A5C8J7A4-F1
#
_cell.length_a   1.000
_cell.length_b   1.000
_cell.length_c   1.000
_cell.angle_alpha   90.00
_cell.angle_beta   90.00
_cell.angle_gamma   90.00
#
_symmetry.space_group_name_H-M   'P 1'
#
loop_
_entity.id
_entity.type
_entity.pdbx_description
1 polymer ?
#
loop_
_entity_poly.entity_id
_entity_poly.type
_entity_poly.pdbx_seq_one_letter_code
_entity_poly.pdbx_strand_id
1 'polypeptide(L)'
;MTPATNFVGLPPAEDPQIVGIRDQFQAMDNFTQVFAIRPGDRVLFLADPLLDPRVIQAVLGLVRSRGATARIYMEPSTRVTEVPEGIRALLEDATFVVSTWFCSIIDPLCIQLRRQGQRWVKITYFRNLDLLKTPQARFPLDVIGELTRATAARYPEGEAFDLRFTDERGSDFRIHFTPEMRQRQLATNRWRGKMTAEENGAYVHYLPTHGPNLWDHNSVNNDLSVATEMSGVLYPQWAIGFAKPFEERIGVHFDGEYVSRVEGESDEAKVLREMLVGGRMIEGGGCGFNPKAPRHTVYPAGSNAPGALHFGIDLAQPSDYIRRVMPDWEEPPVHMDLITLDGTVLAGDNLLIDKGFLCALRDPAVVELASRYGDPIELLEVPVY
;
A
#
# COMPACT_ATOMS: atom_id res chain seq x y z
N MET A 1 31.10 14.03 -48.26
CA MET A 1 31.72 12.96 -47.46
C MET A 1 31.22 13.10 -46.02
N THR A 2 30.58 12.05 -45.52
CA THR A 2 30.12 11.81 -44.13
C THR A 2 31.32 11.64 -43.16
N PRO A 3 31.17 11.68 -41.82
CA PRO A 3 30.00 11.18 -41.07
C PRO A 3 29.38 12.10 -40.03
N ALA A 4 28.06 11.93 -39.89
CA ALA A 4 27.33 12.16 -38.67
C ALA A 4 28.06 11.46 -37.52
N THR A 5 28.37 12.22 -36.48
CA THR A 5 28.94 11.68 -35.26
C THR A 5 27.88 10.83 -34.57
N ASN A 6 27.89 9.52 -34.85
CA ASN A 6 27.30 8.51 -33.97
C ASN A 6 28.17 8.45 -32.71
N PHE A 7 27.97 9.39 -31.80
CA PHE A 7 28.49 9.25 -30.45
C PHE A 7 27.69 8.16 -29.75
N VAL A 8 28.22 6.94 -29.75
CA VAL A 8 27.69 5.83 -28.97
C VAL A 8 28.47 5.79 -27.66
N GLY A 9 27.99 6.51 -26.66
CA GLY A 9 28.57 6.54 -25.31
C GLY A 9 27.98 5.49 -24.36
N LEU A 10 26.94 4.78 -24.79
CA LEU A 10 26.21 3.77 -24.02
C LEU A 10 25.97 2.54 -24.90
N PRO A 11 25.88 1.32 -24.33
CA PRO A 11 25.50 0.15 -25.09
C PRO A 11 24.12 0.33 -25.75
N PRO A 12 23.85 -0.33 -26.88
CA PRO A 12 22.50 -0.38 -27.41
C PRO A 12 21.56 -0.97 -26.36
N ALA A 13 20.30 -0.51 -26.33
CA ALA A 13 19.29 -1.11 -25.47
C ALA A 13 19.17 -2.61 -25.78
N GLU A 14 19.00 -3.43 -24.74
CA GLU A 14 18.76 -4.87 -24.90
C GLU A 14 17.51 -5.11 -25.76
N ASP A 15 17.48 -6.24 -26.46
CA ASP A 15 16.34 -6.64 -27.29
C ASP A 15 15.07 -6.76 -26.41
N PRO A 16 14.03 -5.93 -26.65
CA PRO A 16 12.80 -5.97 -25.87
C PRO A 16 12.10 -7.32 -25.89
N GLN A 17 12.31 -8.16 -26.91
CA GLN A 17 11.76 -9.50 -26.97
C GLN A 17 12.43 -10.44 -25.97
N ILE A 18 13.74 -10.31 -25.76
CA ILE A 18 14.51 -11.12 -24.81
C ILE A 18 14.22 -10.66 -23.38
N VAL A 19 14.32 -9.35 -23.14
CA VAL A 19 14.04 -8.74 -21.83
C VAL A 19 12.59 -9.00 -21.43
N GLY A 20 11.66 -8.84 -22.37
CA GLY A 20 10.24 -9.07 -22.14
C GLY A 20 9.93 -10.49 -21.66
N ILE A 21 10.61 -11.52 -22.22
CA ILE A 21 10.41 -12.92 -21.79
C ILE A 21 10.92 -13.12 -20.35
N ARG A 22 12.16 -12.68 -20.05
CA ARG A 22 12.74 -12.82 -18.70
C ARG A 22 11.85 -12.15 -17.65
N ASP A 23 11.50 -10.89 -17.91
CA ASP A 23 10.71 -10.06 -17.01
C ASP A 23 9.30 -10.65 -16.78
N GLN A 24 8.70 -11.20 -17.84
CA GLN A 24 7.40 -11.86 -17.77
C GLN A 24 7.43 -13.09 -16.86
N PHE A 25 8.44 -13.97 -17.01
CA PHE A 25 8.53 -15.17 -16.17
C PHE A 25 8.77 -14.82 -14.70
N GLN A 26 9.56 -13.78 -14.40
CA GLN A 26 9.75 -13.30 -13.02
C GLN A 26 8.44 -12.77 -12.41
N ALA A 27 7.71 -11.92 -13.15
CA ALA A 27 6.43 -11.41 -12.68
C ALA A 27 5.39 -12.52 -12.49
N MET A 28 5.37 -13.52 -13.38
CA MET A 28 4.50 -14.69 -13.25
C MET A 28 4.87 -15.54 -12.05
N ASP A 29 6.16 -15.75 -11.79
CA ASP A 29 6.62 -16.49 -10.61
C ASP A 29 6.15 -15.80 -9.32
N ASN A 30 6.43 -14.50 -9.17
CA ASN A 30 5.90 -13.68 -8.07
C ASN A 30 4.37 -13.77 -7.94
N PHE A 31 3.63 -13.67 -9.04
CA PHE A 31 2.18 -13.82 -9.05
C PHE A 31 1.75 -15.18 -8.46
N THR A 32 2.41 -16.27 -8.84
CA THR A 32 2.07 -17.59 -8.30
C THR A 32 2.47 -17.75 -6.84
N GLN A 33 3.62 -17.21 -6.44
CA GLN A 33 4.13 -17.26 -5.07
C GLN A 33 3.24 -16.49 -4.09
N VAL A 34 2.82 -15.26 -4.44
CA VAL A 34 1.97 -14.45 -3.56
C VAL A 34 0.63 -15.14 -3.31
N PHE A 35 0.02 -15.69 -4.37
CA PHE A 35 -1.28 -16.35 -4.25
C PHE A 35 -1.18 -17.67 -3.49
N ALA A 36 -0.08 -18.41 -3.57
CA ALA A 36 0.16 -19.61 -2.77
C ALA A 36 -1.05 -20.59 -2.69
N ILE A 37 -1.80 -20.72 -3.80
CA ILE A 37 -2.99 -21.59 -3.86
C ILE A 37 -2.51 -23.04 -3.77
N ARG A 38 -3.14 -23.79 -2.88
CA ARG A 38 -2.81 -25.19 -2.55
C ARG A 38 -3.79 -26.15 -3.24
N PRO A 39 -3.37 -27.39 -3.49
CA PRO A 39 -4.30 -28.44 -3.91
C PRO A 39 -5.48 -28.59 -2.95
N GLY A 40 -6.68 -28.69 -3.52
CA GLY A 40 -7.92 -28.80 -2.76
C GLY A 40 -8.46 -27.50 -2.15
N ASP A 41 -7.81 -26.35 -2.37
CA ASP A 41 -8.38 -25.06 -1.96
C ASP A 41 -9.76 -24.84 -2.60
N ARG A 42 -10.69 -24.30 -1.81
CA ARG A 42 -11.96 -23.75 -2.28
C ARG A 42 -11.79 -22.24 -2.34
N VAL A 43 -11.50 -21.75 -3.54
CA VAL A 43 -11.22 -20.33 -3.78
C VAL A 43 -12.53 -19.57 -3.98
N LEU A 44 -12.73 -18.49 -3.23
CA LEU A 44 -13.78 -17.53 -3.51
C LEU A 44 -13.17 -16.23 -4.04
N PHE A 45 -13.62 -15.82 -5.22
CA PHE A 45 -13.27 -14.54 -5.80
C PHE A 45 -14.40 -13.55 -5.51
N LEU A 46 -14.12 -12.55 -4.68
CA LEU A 46 -14.99 -11.41 -4.39
C LEU A 46 -14.59 -10.26 -5.33
N ALA A 47 -15.34 -10.10 -6.41
CA ALA A 47 -15.07 -9.16 -7.49
C ALA A 47 -16.08 -8.01 -7.52
N ASP A 48 -15.77 -6.99 -8.30
CA ASP A 48 -16.64 -5.84 -8.57
C ASP A 48 -16.52 -5.44 -10.06
N PRO A 49 -17.35 -4.51 -10.56
CA PRO A 49 -17.43 -4.21 -11.99
C PRO A 49 -16.19 -3.52 -12.61
N LEU A 50 -15.29 -2.95 -11.80
CA LEU A 50 -14.09 -2.27 -12.29
C LEU A 50 -12.89 -3.21 -12.44
N LEU A 51 -13.02 -4.49 -12.08
CA LEU A 51 -11.94 -5.46 -12.20
C LEU A 51 -11.80 -5.94 -13.65
N ASP A 52 -10.59 -5.88 -14.19
CA ASP A 52 -10.26 -6.50 -15.48
C ASP A 52 -10.58 -8.01 -15.46
N PRO A 53 -11.51 -8.50 -16.31
CA PRO A 53 -11.86 -9.91 -16.36
C PRO A 53 -10.66 -10.84 -16.64
N ARG A 54 -9.59 -10.34 -17.27
CA ARG A 54 -8.36 -11.10 -17.50
C ARG A 54 -7.65 -11.45 -16.19
N VAL A 55 -7.75 -10.61 -15.15
CA VAL A 55 -7.23 -10.92 -13.81
C VAL A 55 -7.96 -12.11 -13.21
N ILE A 56 -9.29 -12.15 -13.32
CA ILE A 56 -10.11 -13.30 -12.89
C ILE A 56 -9.65 -14.56 -13.62
N GLN A 57 -9.51 -14.50 -14.95
CA GLN A 57 -9.08 -15.66 -15.74
C GLN A 57 -7.67 -16.13 -15.37
N ALA A 58 -6.73 -15.22 -15.09
CA ALA A 58 -5.38 -15.56 -14.66
C ALA A 58 -5.38 -16.33 -13.33
N VAL A 59 -6.15 -15.85 -12.35
CA VAL A 59 -6.31 -16.53 -11.05
C VAL A 59 -7.02 -17.88 -11.22
N LEU A 60 -8.08 -17.97 -12.03
CA LEU A 60 -8.72 -19.25 -12.34
C LEU A 60 -7.76 -20.26 -12.99
N GLY A 61 -6.84 -19.78 -13.84
CA GLY A 61 -5.76 -20.59 -14.40
C GLY A 61 -4.86 -21.16 -13.31
N LEU A 62 -4.43 -20.33 -12.36
CA LEU A 62 -3.65 -20.77 -11.20
C LEU A 62 -4.42 -21.80 -10.36
N VAL A 63 -5.69 -21.54 -10.05
CA VAL A 63 -6.57 -22.48 -9.33
C VAL A 63 -6.59 -23.85 -10.00
N ARG A 64 -6.85 -23.90 -11.32
CA ARG A 64 -6.88 -25.15 -12.08
C ARG A 64 -5.52 -25.86 -12.08
N SER A 65 -4.44 -25.12 -12.26
CA SER A 65 -3.08 -25.68 -12.26
C SER A 65 -2.69 -26.31 -10.93
N ARG A 66 -3.31 -25.87 -9.83
CA ARG A 66 -3.05 -26.37 -8.47
C ARG A 66 -4.01 -27.47 -8.05
N GLY A 67 -5.01 -27.84 -8.86
CA GLY A 67 -6.04 -28.81 -8.47
C GLY A 67 -6.99 -28.26 -7.39
N ALA A 68 -7.24 -26.95 -7.41
CA ALA A 68 -8.20 -26.27 -6.56
C ALA A 68 -9.53 -26.03 -7.31
N THR A 69 -10.56 -25.57 -6.60
CA THR A 69 -11.84 -25.15 -7.17
C THR A 69 -12.07 -23.67 -6.92
N ALA A 70 -12.87 -23.01 -7.76
CA ALA A 70 -13.19 -21.60 -7.58
C ALA A 70 -14.68 -21.32 -7.78
N ARG A 71 -15.19 -20.37 -6.98
CA ARG A 71 -16.44 -19.64 -7.23
C ARG A 71 -16.11 -18.16 -7.36
N ILE A 72 -16.87 -17.46 -8.20
CA ILE A 72 -16.75 -16.01 -8.37
C ILE A 72 -18.08 -15.40 -7.97
N TYR A 73 -18.01 -14.37 -7.17
CA TYR A 73 -19.13 -13.51 -6.84
C TYR A 73 -18.76 -12.08 -7.19
N MET A 74 -19.61 -11.42 -7.96
CA MET A 74 -19.41 -10.03 -8.40
C MET A 74 -20.56 -9.19 -7.87
N GLU A 75 -20.23 -8.22 -7.02
CA GLU A 75 -21.18 -7.18 -6.63
C GLU A 75 -21.44 -6.23 -7.81
N PRO A 76 -22.63 -5.59 -7.89
CA PRO A 76 -22.93 -4.62 -8.93
C PRO A 76 -22.28 -3.26 -8.65
N SER A 77 -21.60 -3.11 -7.51
CA SER A 77 -20.93 -1.90 -7.06
C SER A 77 -19.54 -2.25 -6.54
N THR A 78 -18.62 -1.29 -6.65
CA THR A 78 -17.30 -1.36 -6.01
C THR A 78 -17.37 -0.99 -4.53
N ARG A 79 -18.37 -0.19 -4.13
CA ARG A 79 -18.57 0.31 -2.76
C ARG A 79 -19.27 -0.74 -1.90
N VAL A 80 -18.55 -1.82 -1.62
CA VAL A 80 -19.02 -2.89 -0.73
C VAL A 80 -18.49 -2.60 0.67
N THR A 81 -19.35 -2.06 1.52
CA THR A 81 -18.99 -1.59 2.88
C THR A 81 -19.17 -2.66 3.96
N GLU A 82 -19.91 -3.72 3.66
CA GLU A 82 -20.12 -4.88 4.54
C GLU A 82 -20.30 -6.14 3.70
N VAL A 83 -20.05 -7.32 4.26
CA VAL A 83 -20.30 -8.60 3.58
C VAL A 83 -21.82 -8.84 3.48
N PRO A 84 -22.39 -8.92 2.25
CA PRO A 84 -23.81 -9.16 2.05
C PRO A 84 -24.26 -10.48 2.68
N GLU A 85 -25.42 -10.50 3.33
CA GLU A 85 -25.94 -11.70 4.00
C GLU A 85 -26.02 -12.91 3.06
N GLY A 86 -26.49 -12.71 1.83
CA GLY A 86 -26.70 -13.77 0.85
C GLY A 86 -25.45 -14.52 0.39
N ILE A 87 -24.25 -14.00 0.66
CA ILE A 87 -22.99 -14.65 0.28
C ILE A 87 -22.13 -15.11 1.45
N ARG A 88 -22.58 -14.91 2.69
CA ARG A 88 -21.83 -15.31 3.90
C ARG A 88 -21.49 -16.80 3.89
N ALA A 89 -22.44 -17.66 3.55
CA ALA A 89 -22.21 -19.11 3.46
C ALA A 89 -21.17 -19.48 2.39
N LEU A 90 -21.09 -18.73 1.27
CA LEU A 90 -20.04 -18.94 0.26
C LEU A 90 -18.67 -18.56 0.81
N LEU A 91 -18.61 -17.48 1.58
CA LEU A 91 -17.39 -17.01 2.21
C LEU A 91 -16.91 -17.95 3.32
N GLU A 92 -17.80 -18.48 4.14
CA GLU A 92 -17.50 -19.45 5.20
C GLU A 92 -17.04 -20.81 4.64
N ASP A 93 -17.59 -21.24 3.49
CA ASP A 93 -17.17 -22.47 2.81
C ASP A 93 -15.76 -22.36 2.20
N ALA A 94 -15.31 -21.15 1.83
CA ALA A 94 -14.02 -20.95 1.18
C ALA A 94 -12.82 -21.25 2.12
N THR A 95 -11.71 -21.75 1.56
CA THR A 95 -10.42 -21.87 2.28
C THR A 95 -9.46 -20.75 1.91
N PHE A 96 -9.69 -20.13 0.76
CA PHE A 96 -8.85 -19.08 0.19
C PHE A 96 -9.71 -18.04 -0.50
N VAL A 97 -9.43 -16.75 -0.28
CA VAL A 97 -10.23 -15.65 -0.81
C VAL A 97 -9.36 -14.68 -1.58
N VAL A 98 -9.82 -14.30 -2.77
CA VAL A 98 -9.26 -13.20 -3.57
C VAL A 98 -10.29 -12.09 -3.58
N SER A 99 -9.91 -10.89 -3.16
CA SER A 99 -10.90 -9.81 -2.96
C SER A 99 -10.45 -8.48 -3.53
N THR A 100 -11.38 -7.80 -4.19
CA THR A 100 -11.31 -6.36 -4.46
C THR A 100 -12.09 -5.53 -3.43
N TRP A 101 -12.86 -6.11 -2.51
CA TRP A 101 -13.82 -5.35 -1.70
C TRP A 101 -13.18 -4.67 -0.49
N PHE A 102 -13.45 -3.37 -0.31
CA PHE A 102 -12.91 -2.59 0.81
C PHE A 102 -13.25 -3.22 2.17
N CYS A 103 -14.51 -3.64 2.38
CA CYS A 103 -14.95 -4.27 3.62
C CYS A 103 -14.14 -5.51 4.03
N SER A 104 -13.46 -6.19 3.10
CA SER A 104 -12.63 -7.36 3.43
C SER A 104 -11.56 -7.07 4.48
N ILE A 105 -11.11 -5.83 4.63
CA ILE A 105 -10.10 -5.45 5.63
C ILE A 105 -10.71 -5.50 7.03
N ILE A 106 -11.86 -4.86 7.22
CA ILE A 106 -12.41 -4.50 8.54
C ILE A 106 -13.68 -5.27 8.94
N ASP A 107 -14.32 -5.98 8.02
CA ASP A 107 -15.57 -6.71 8.31
C ASP A 107 -15.32 -7.78 9.40
N PRO A 108 -16.15 -7.81 10.47
CA PRO A 108 -15.97 -8.74 11.58
C PRO A 108 -15.93 -10.22 11.17
N LEU A 109 -16.73 -10.63 10.19
CA LEU A 109 -16.75 -12.00 9.69
C LEU A 109 -15.43 -12.32 8.98
N CYS A 110 -14.94 -11.43 8.12
CA CYS A 110 -13.66 -11.59 7.44
C CYS A 110 -12.49 -11.71 8.44
N ILE A 111 -12.46 -10.85 9.48
CA ILE A 111 -11.45 -10.91 10.54
C ILE A 111 -11.53 -12.25 11.28
N GLN A 112 -12.74 -12.71 11.64
CA GLN A 112 -12.94 -13.98 12.32
C GLN A 112 -12.45 -15.17 11.48
N LEU A 113 -12.82 -15.24 10.20
CA LEU A 113 -12.44 -16.34 9.31
C LEU A 113 -10.92 -16.41 9.10
N ARG A 114 -10.24 -15.25 9.00
CA ARG A 114 -8.78 -15.20 9.00
C ARG A 114 -8.18 -15.75 10.29
N ARG A 115 -8.73 -15.40 11.46
CA ARG A 115 -8.28 -15.97 12.75
C ARG A 115 -8.50 -17.49 12.82
N GLN A 116 -9.46 -18.03 12.07
CA GLN A 116 -9.71 -19.46 11.93
C GLN A 116 -8.84 -20.14 10.87
N GLY A 117 -7.99 -19.39 10.17
CA GLY A 117 -7.00 -19.93 9.24
C GLY A 117 -7.32 -19.71 7.76
N GLN A 118 -8.45 -19.09 7.41
CA GLN A 118 -8.76 -18.75 6.01
C GLN A 118 -7.72 -17.75 5.48
N ARG A 119 -7.24 -17.97 4.25
CA ARG A 119 -6.16 -17.19 3.63
C ARG A 119 -6.68 -16.24 2.58
N TRP A 120 -6.11 -15.05 2.49
CA TRP A 120 -6.65 -13.94 1.72
C TRP A 120 -5.58 -13.21 0.94
N VAL A 121 -5.89 -12.91 -0.33
CA VAL A 121 -5.14 -11.98 -1.17
C VAL A 121 -6.06 -10.84 -1.59
N LYS A 122 -5.74 -9.64 -1.15
CA LYS A 122 -6.40 -8.40 -1.56
C LYS A 122 -5.73 -7.87 -2.83
N ILE A 123 -6.51 -7.47 -3.82
CA ILE A 123 -6.02 -7.04 -5.13
C ILE A 123 -6.41 -5.60 -5.50
N THR A 124 -6.55 -4.70 -4.51
CA THR A 124 -6.83 -3.26 -4.71
C THR A 124 -5.94 -2.62 -5.77
N TYR A 125 -4.64 -2.92 -5.74
CA TYR A 125 -3.65 -2.36 -6.66
C TYR A 125 -3.55 -3.13 -7.97
N PHE A 126 -3.99 -4.40 -8.00
CA PHE A 126 -3.84 -5.30 -9.15
C PHE A 126 -5.18 -5.52 -9.86
N ARG A 127 -5.69 -4.46 -10.48
CA ARG A 127 -7.00 -4.47 -11.14
C ARG A 127 -6.93 -4.59 -12.66
N ASN A 128 -5.73 -4.58 -13.22
CA ASN A 128 -5.44 -4.71 -14.64
C ASN A 128 -4.32 -5.73 -14.84
N LEU A 129 -4.52 -6.74 -15.69
CA LEU A 129 -3.53 -7.79 -15.91
C LEU A 129 -2.21 -7.25 -16.49
N ASP A 130 -2.26 -6.13 -17.22
CA ASP A 130 -1.08 -5.48 -17.80
C ASP A 130 -0.10 -4.96 -16.73
N LEU A 131 -0.52 -4.87 -15.47
CA LEU A 131 0.39 -4.58 -14.36
C LEU A 131 1.47 -5.63 -14.17
N LEU A 132 1.29 -6.87 -14.64
CA LEU A 132 2.35 -7.89 -14.66
C LEU A 132 3.54 -7.50 -15.55
N LYS A 133 3.39 -6.52 -16.45
CA LYS A 133 4.46 -6.03 -17.32
C LYS A 133 5.32 -4.96 -16.64
N THR A 134 4.93 -4.51 -15.45
CA THR A 134 5.64 -3.43 -14.74
C THR A 134 6.89 -3.96 -14.02
N PRO A 135 7.92 -3.12 -13.83
CA PRO A 135 9.08 -3.46 -13.01
C PRO A 135 8.71 -3.86 -11.57
N GLN A 136 7.70 -3.24 -10.96
CA GLN A 136 7.29 -3.58 -9.59
C GLN A 136 6.69 -4.99 -9.46
N ALA A 137 6.09 -5.56 -10.51
CA ALA A 137 5.49 -6.89 -10.46
C ALA A 137 6.54 -8.01 -10.37
N ARG A 138 7.74 -7.76 -10.88
CA ARG A 138 8.88 -8.70 -10.88
C ARG A 138 9.91 -8.43 -9.79
N PHE A 139 9.69 -7.43 -8.92
CA PHE A 139 10.62 -7.13 -7.85
C PHE A 139 10.67 -8.29 -6.82
N PRO A 140 11.85 -8.72 -6.34
CA PRO A 140 11.95 -9.89 -5.46
C PRO A 140 11.16 -9.74 -4.15
N LEU A 141 10.24 -10.68 -3.88
CA LEU A 141 9.37 -10.66 -2.69
C LEU A 141 10.16 -10.68 -1.38
N ASP A 142 11.23 -11.49 -1.32
CA ASP A 142 12.06 -11.62 -0.12
C ASP A 142 12.78 -10.32 0.23
N VAL A 143 13.18 -9.54 -0.78
CA VAL A 143 13.82 -8.23 -0.60
C VAL A 143 12.82 -7.23 -0.03
N ILE A 144 11.56 -7.24 -0.46
CA ILE A 144 10.50 -6.41 0.14
C ILE A 144 10.30 -6.81 1.60
N GLY A 145 10.24 -8.12 1.88
CA GLY A 145 10.12 -8.61 3.25
C GLY A 145 11.26 -8.15 4.15
N GLU A 146 12.49 -8.16 3.63
CA GLU A 146 13.68 -7.70 4.37
C GLU A 146 13.70 -6.19 4.55
N LEU A 147 13.32 -5.41 3.53
CA LEU A 147 13.12 -3.96 3.67
C LEU A 147 12.14 -3.65 4.80
N THR A 148 11.03 -4.38 4.88
CA THR A 148 10.04 -4.19 5.95
C THR A 148 10.61 -4.52 7.32
N ARG A 149 11.33 -5.64 7.46
CA ARG A 149 11.96 -6.03 8.74
C ARG A 149 13.06 -5.06 9.16
N ALA A 150 13.90 -4.62 8.23
CA ALA A 150 14.95 -3.63 8.49
C ALA A 150 14.36 -2.26 8.90
N THR A 151 13.22 -1.86 8.34
CA THR A 151 12.49 -0.67 8.82
C THR A 151 11.88 -0.91 10.21
N ALA A 152 11.27 -2.07 10.46
CA ALA A 152 10.70 -2.42 11.76
C ALA A 152 11.75 -2.41 12.88
N ALA A 153 12.97 -2.87 12.60
CA ALA A 153 14.08 -2.89 13.54
C ALA A 153 14.51 -1.48 14.00
N ARG A 154 14.11 -0.42 13.28
CA ARG A 154 14.39 0.97 13.65
C ARG A 154 13.41 1.54 14.67
N TYR A 155 12.30 0.86 14.95
CA TYR A 155 11.37 1.27 16.00
C TYR A 155 11.95 0.94 17.38
N PRO A 156 12.04 1.90 18.33
CA PRO A 156 12.44 1.63 19.70
C PRO A 156 11.63 0.48 20.32
N GLU A 157 12.28 -0.30 21.18
CA GLU A 157 11.68 -1.47 21.83
C GLU A 157 11.70 -1.29 23.35
N GLY A 158 10.55 -1.57 23.99
CA GLY A 158 10.44 -1.54 25.45
C GLY A 158 10.26 -0.14 26.06
N GLU A 159 10.27 0.92 25.25
CA GLU A 159 10.06 2.29 25.69
C GLU A 159 9.04 3.04 24.82
N ALA A 160 8.46 4.11 25.37
CA ALA A 160 7.57 5.00 24.64
C ALA A 160 8.40 5.99 23.82
N PHE A 161 7.88 6.38 22.65
CA PHE A 161 8.55 7.31 21.75
C PHE A 161 7.52 8.03 20.87
N ASP A 162 7.95 9.10 20.21
CA ASP A 162 7.15 9.76 19.18
C ASP A 162 7.61 9.34 17.79
N LEU A 163 6.65 9.01 16.93
CA LEU A 163 6.84 8.96 15.50
C LEU A 163 6.64 10.37 14.94
N ARG A 164 7.71 11.03 14.51
CA ARG A 164 7.72 12.43 14.07
C ARG A 164 7.93 12.54 12.57
N PHE A 165 7.03 13.24 11.91
CA PHE A 165 7.02 13.53 10.48
C PHE A 165 7.35 15.00 10.24
N THR A 166 8.40 15.28 9.47
CA THR A 166 8.82 16.65 9.15
C THR A 166 9.21 16.81 7.70
N ASP A 167 9.14 18.04 7.16
CA ASP A 167 9.66 18.36 5.83
C ASP A 167 10.07 19.84 5.71
N GLU A 168 10.65 20.21 4.56
CA GLU A 168 11.09 21.58 4.28
C GLU A 168 9.94 22.57 4.05
N ARG A 169 8.70 22.09 3.80
CA ARG A 169 7.52 22.96 3.66
C ARG A 169 7.00 23.45 5.01
N GLY A 170 7.37 22.75 6.09
CA GLY A 170 7.04 23.10 7.47
C GLY A 170 6.15 22.07 8.16
N SER A 171 6.00 20.86 7.61
CA SER A 171 5.29 19.79 8.32
C SER A 171 6.04 19.49 9.63
N ASP A 172 5.29 19.35 10.72
CA ASP A 172 5.75 18.81 12.01
C ASP A 172 4.53 18.15 12.64
N PHE A 173 4.39 16.86 12.39
CA PHE A 173 3.30 16.04 12.89
C PHE A 173 3.87 14.89 13.72
N ARG A 174 3.19 14.55 14.81
CA ARG A 174 3.66 13.56 15.78
C ARG A 174 2.55 12.60 16.13
N ILE A 175 2.93 11.33 16.26
CA ILE A 175 2.09 10.27 16.79
C ILE A 175 2.84 9.62 17.95
N HIS A 176 2.26 9.64 19.14
CA HIS A 176 2.85 8.97 20.30
C HIS A 176 2.66 7.45 20.20
N PHE A 177 3.72 6.70 20.52
CA PHE A 177 3.72 5.25 20.60
C PHE A 177 4.04 4.77 22.01
N THR A 178 3.20 3.89 22.54
CA THR A 178 3.54 3.06 23.70
C THR A 178 4.26 1.78 23.26
N PRO A 179 4.97 1.08 24.17
CA PRO A 179 5.55 -0.23 23.88
C PRO A 179 4.53 -1.24 23.35
N GLU A 180 3.31 -1.24 23.90
CA GLU A 180 2.23 -2.14 23.48
C GLU A 180 1.73 -1.82 22.07
N MET A 181 1.60 -0.53 21.72
CA MET A 181 1.21 -0.11 20.38
C MET A 181 2.23 -0.59 19.35
N ARG A 182 3.52 -0.39 19.63
CA ARG A 182 4.62 -0.86 18.78
C ARG A 182 4.59 -2.37 18.61
N GLN A 183 4.40 -3.14 19.68
CA GLN A 183 4.30 -4.60 19.59
C GLN A 183 3.12 -5.05 18.71
N ARG A 184 1.94 -4.45 18.89
CA ARG A 184 0.75 -4.79 18.09
C ARG A 184 0.94 -4.46 16.61
N GLN A 185 1.44 -3.26 16.31
CA GLN A 185 1.70 -2.81 14.94
C GLN A 185 2.64 -3.80 14.23
N LEU A 186 3.79 -4.08 14.84
CA LEU A 186 4.83 -4.89 14.23
C LEU A 186 4.53 -6.40 14.20
N ALA A 187 3.51 -6.86 14.94
CA ALA A 187 3.05 -8.25 14.90
C ALA A 187 2.24 -8.61 13.64
N THR A 188 1.79 -7.61 12.87
CA THR A 188 0.99 -7.83 11.66
C THR A 188 1.81 -8.52 10.55
N ASN A 189 1.13 -9.25 9.65
CA ASN A 189 1.81 -9.94 8.54
C ASN A 189 2.68 -9.03 7.67
N ARG A 190 2.19 -7.80 7.40
CA ARG A 190 2.93 -6.81 6.62
C ARG A 190 4.26 -6.49 7.29
N TRP A 191 4.24 -6.14 8.57
CA TRP A 191 5.45 -5.81 9.34
C TRP A 191 6.39 -7.00 9.58
N ARG A 192 5.86 -8.23 9.63
CA ARG A 192 6.68 -9.45 9.63
C ARG A 192 7.40 -9.71 8.29
N GLY A 193 7.13 -8.89 7.27
CA GLY A 193 7.72 -9.02 5.93
C GLY A 193 7.15 -10.22 5.16
N LYS A 194 5.90 -10.60 5.42
CA LYS A 194 5.23 -11.72 4.76
C LYS A 194 4.47 -11.22 3.53
N MET A 195 4.98 -11.57 2.35
CA MET A 195 4.42 -11.13 1.07
C MET A 195 3.53 -12.19 0.40
N THR A 196 3.46 -13.40 0.95
CA THR A 196 2.72 -14.53 0.38
C THR A 196 1.57 -14.99 1.27
N ALA A 197 0.53 -15.56 0.66
CA ALA A 197 -0.59 -16.17 1.36
C ALA A 197 -0.30 -17.63 1.78
N GLU A 198 0.95 -17.93 2.17
CA GLU A 198 1.36 -19.28 2.55
C GLU A 198 0.93 -19.66 3.96
N GLU A 199 0.86 -18.72 4.90
CA GLU A 199 0.48 -19.00 6.28
C GLU A 199 -1.04 -19.10 6.44
N ASN A 200 -1.52 -20.00 7.31
CA ASN A 200 -2.94 -20.02 7.66
C ASN A 200 -3.32 -18.67 8.31
N GLY A 201 -4.46 -18.11 7.92
CA GLY A 201 -4.91 -16.80 8.37
C GLY A 201 -4.21 -15.62 7.69
N ALA A 202 -3.39 -15.87 6.66
CA ALA A 202 -2.70 -14.80 5.95
C ALA A 202 -3.67 -13.80 5.31
N TYR A 203 -3.34 -12.51 5.43
CA TYR A 203 -3.92 -11.42 4.64
C TYR A 203 -2.78 -10.63 4.02
N VAL A 204 -2.65 -10.69 2.70
CA VAL A 204 -1.59 -10.01 1.94
C VAL A 204 -2.18 -9.22 0.77
N HIS A 205 -1.46 -8.21 0.31
CA HIS A 205 -1.83 -7.41 -0.86
C HIS A 205 -1.03 -7.88 -2.07
N TYR A 206 -1.67 -7.99 -3.23
CA TYR A 206 -0.99 -8.26 -4.49
C TYR A 206 -0.84 -7.00 -5.35
N LEU A 207 0.18 -7.06 -6.22
CA LEU A 207 1.29 -6.13 -6.34
C LEU A 207 1.93 -5.82 -4.98
N PRO A 208 3.09 -6.42 -4.66
CA PRO A 208 3.78 -6.24 -3.39
C PRO A 208 4.43 -4.84 -3.40
N THR A 209 3.60 -3.82 -3.23
CA THR A 209 3.91 -2.41 -3.47
C THR A 209 3.42 -1.59 -2.29
N HIS A 210 2.20 -1.89 -1.84
CA HIS A 210 1.63 -1.35 -0.63
C HIS A 210 2.29 -1.95 0.61
N GLY A 211 3.16 -1.17 1.22
CA GLY A 211 3.80 -1.57 2.47
C GLY A 211 2.88 -1.45 3.68
N PRO A 212 3.44 -1.72 4.87
CA PRO A 212 2.77 -1.34 6.10
C PRO A 212 2.70 0.18 6.27
N ASN A 213 1.69 0.62 7.02
CA ASN A 213 1.63 2.00 7.49
C ASN A 213 2.54 2.16 8.71
N LEU A 214 3.25 3.30 8.78
CA LEU A 214 4.16 3.57 9.90
C LEU A 214 3.40 3.67 11.23
N TRP A 215 2.14 4.11 11.18
CA TRP A 215 1.10 3.90 12.18
C TRP A 215 -0.23 3.57 11.50
N ASP A 216 -1.01 2.66 12.08
CA ASP A 216 -2.41 2.44 11.72
C ASP A 216 -3.19 1.89 12.92
N HIS A 217 -4.51 1.72 12.73
CA HIS A 217 -5.44 1.24 13.75
C HIS A 217 -5.11 -0.15 14.33
N ASN A 218 -4.23 -0.97 13.72
CA ASN A 218 -3.73 -2.20 14.34
C ASN A 218 -2.89 -1.93 15.60
N SER A 219 -2.25 -0.76 15.70
CA SER A 219 -1.54 -0.30 16.91
C SER A 219 -2.45 -0.30 18.14
N VAL A 220 -3.75 -0.12 17.94
CA VAL A 220 -4.79 -0.14 18.99
C VAL A 220 -5.77 -1.30 18.83
N ASN A 221 -5.38 -2.40 18.16
CA ASN A 221 -6.22 -3.58 17.90
C ASN A 221 -7.57 -3.28 17.22
N ASN A 222 -7.62 -2.24 16.38
CA ASN A 222 -8.84 -1.73 15.75
C ASN A 222 -9.88 -1.17 16.74
N ASP A 223 -9.49 -0.93 18.00
CA ASP A 223 -10.35 -0.26 18.98
C ASP A 223 -10.19 1.25 18.86
N LEU A 224 -11.00 1.82 17.98
CA LEU A 224 -11.05 3.26 17.72
C LEU A 224 -11.60 4.08 18.90
N SER A 225 -11.94 3.46 20.04
CA SER A 225 -12.22 4.21 21.28
C SER A 225 -10.96 4.53 22.09
N VAL A 226 -9.84 3.84 21.80
CA VAL A 226 -8.54 4.16 22.37
C VAL A 226 -7.99 5.40 21.68
N ALA A 227 -7.91 6.50 22.42
CA ALA A 227 -7.34 7.74 21.90
C ALA A 227 -5.82 7.57 21.69
N THR A 228 -5.36 7.86 20.48
CA THR A 228 -3.94 8.02 20.18
C THR A 228 -3.56 9.48 20.31
N GLU A 229 -2.49 9.78 21.05
CA GLU A 229 -1.98 11.14 21.14
C GLU A 229 -1.31 11.52 19.82
N MET A 230 -1.96 12.43 19.09
CA MET A 230 -1.47 12.98 17.84
C MET A 230 -1.54 14.51 17.87
N SER A 231 -0.59 15.16 17.23
CA SER A 231 -0.61 16.62 17.13
C SER A 231 0.27 17.13 16.00
N GLY A 232 -0.08 18.32 15.50
CA GLY A 232 0.76 19.07 14.59
C GLY A 232 0.11 19.34 13.25
N VAL A 233 0.93 19.56 12.23
CA VAL A 233 0.50 20.01 10.91
C VAL A 233 1.19 19.22 9.81
N LEU A 234 0.43 18.88 8.77
CA LEU A 234 0.92 18.32 7.52
C LEU A 234 0.74 19.35 6.40
N TYR A 235 1.77 19.50 5.56
CA TYR A 235 1.73 20.26 4.31
C TYR A 235 1.87 19.30 3.13
N PRO A 236 0.80 18.59 2.75
CA PRO A 236 0.85 17.60 1.69
C PRO A 236 1.17 18.24 0.34
N GLN A 237 1.88 17.49 -0.50
CA GLN A 237 2.18 17.89 -1.88
C GLN A 237 1.03 17.54 -2.83
N TRP A 238 0.24 16.53 -2.50
CA TRP A 238 -0.83 16.03 -3.34
C TRP A 238 -1.89 15.30 -2.50
N ALA A 239 -3.00 14.91 -3.12
CA ALA A 239 -4.04 14.09 -2.51
C ALA A 239 -4.71 13.23 -3.59
N ILE A 240 -5.27 12.09 -3.20
CA ILE A 240 -6.03 11.24 -4.12
C ILE A 240 -7.26 11.98 -4.65
N GLY A 241 -7.57 11.77 -5.93
CA GLY A 241 -8.67 12.46 -6.62
C GLY A 241 -8.29 13.82 -7.23
N PHE A 242 -7.10 14.35 -6.96
CA PHE A 242 -6.59 15.56 -7.59
C PHE A 242 -5.67 15.21 -8.78
N ALA A 243 -5.79 15.93 -9.89
CA ALA A 243 -5.10 15.58 -11.13
C ALA A 243 -3.58 15.85 -11.12
N LYS A 244 -3.11 16.77 -10.27
CA LYS A 244 -1.70 17.18 -10.16
C LYS A 244 -1.38 17.60 -8.72
N PRO A 245 -0.09 17.63 -8.32
CA PRO A 245 0.35 18.22 -7.06
C PRO A 245 -0.15 19.64 -6.86
N PHE A 246 -0.33 20.04 -5.59
CA PHE A 246 -0.80 21.36 -5.22
C PHE A 246 0.25 22.42 -5.52
N GLU A 247 -0.19 23.53 -6.11
CA GLU A 247 0.66 24.71 -6.32
C GLU A 247 0.77 25.53 -5.02
N GLU A 248 -0.34 25.66 -4.29
CA GLU A 248 -0.36 26.29 -2.98
C GLU A 248 0.16 25.33 -1.90
N ARG A 249 0.89 25.89 -0.94
CA ARG A 249 1.21 25.19 0.31
C ARG A 249 -0.01 25.17 1.24
N ILE A 250 -0.79 24.10 1.16
CA ILE A 250 -2.01 23.88 1.96
C ILE A 250 -1.64 23.21 3.29
N GLY A 251 -2.04 23.79 4.42
CA GLY A 251 -1.73 23.25 5.76
C GLY A 251 -2.91 22.53 6.38
N VAL A 252 -2.74 21.28 6.80
CA VAL A 252 -3.77 20.46 7.47
C VAL A 252 -3.37 20.24 8.93
N HIS A 253 -4.13 20.84 9.86
CA HIS A 253 -3.83 20.87 11.28
C HIS A 253 -4.65 19.82 12.03
N PHE A 254 -4.01 19.13 12.97
CA PHE A 254 -4.62 18.08 13.78
C PHE A 254 -4.69 18.49 15.25
N ASP A 255 -5.83 18.21 15.89
CA ASP A 255 -6.03 18.24 17.33
C ASP A 255 -6.42 16.82 17.79
N GLY A 256 -5.47 16.13 18.42
CA GLY A 256 -5.55 14.68 18.54
C GLY A 256 -5.60 14.01 17.17
N GLU A 257 -6.45 13.00 17.04
CA GLU A 257 -6.64 12.25 15.79
C GLU A 257 -7.50 12.99 14.75
N TYR A 258 -8.04 14.18 15.08
CA TYR A 258 -9.01 14.87 14.24
C TYR A 258 -8.41 16.09 13.54
N VAL A 259 -8.79 16.29 12.28
CA VAL A 259 -8.45 17.52 11.54
C VAL A 259 -9.25 18.68 12.11
N SER A 260 -8.56 19.65 12.69
CA SER A 260 -9.16 20.84 13.31
C SER A 260 -9.25 22.02 12.35
N ARG A 261 -8.32 22.13 11.39
CA ARG A 261 -8.28 23.25 10.43
C ARG A 261 -7.54 22.87 9.14
N VAL A 262 -7.97 23.47 8.03
CA VAL A 262 -7.23 23.51 6.76
C VAL A 262 -6.95 24.96 6.35
N GLU A 263 -5.67 25.28 6.14
CA GLU A 263 -5.14 26.58 5.68
C GLU A 263 -4.99 26.63 4.15
N GLY A 264 -5.05 27.83 3.59
CA GLY A 264 -4.90 28.09 2.16
C GLY A 264 -6.14 28.72 1.52
N GLU A 265 -5.97 29.37 0.38
CA GLU A 265 -7.00 30.16 -0.31
C GLU A 265 -7.35 29.63 -1.70
N SER A 266 -6.54 28.70 -2.25
CA SER A 266 -6.80 28.03 -3.53
C SER A 266 -8.12 27.26 -3.54
N ASP A 267 -8.59 26.92 -4.73
CA ASP A 267 -9.79 26.10 -4.87
C ASP A 267 -9.57 24.69 -4.32
N GLU A 268 -8.37 24.14 -4.46
CA GLU A 268 -7.95 22.89 -3.83
C GLU A 268 -8.01 22.97 -2.30
N ALA A 269 -7.54 24.08 -1.70
CA ALA A 269 -7.61 24.29 -0.25
C ALA A 269 -9.06 24.38 0.26
N LYS A 270 -9.95 25.02 -0.51
CA LYS A 270 -11.39 25.07 -0.18
C LYS A 270 -12.02 23.68 -0.21
N VAL A 271 -11.73 22.90 -1.24
CA VAL A 271 -12.21 21.51 -1.36
C VAL A 271 -11.68 20.66 -0.21
N LEU A 272 -10.37 20.71 0.08
CA LEU A 272 -9.80 19.97 1.21
C LEU A 272 -10.38 20.40 2.56
N ARG A 273 -10.64 21.69 2.76
CA ARG A 273 -11.29 22.17 4.00
C ARG A 273 -12.69 21.60 4.18
N GLU A 274 -13.49 21.59 3.12
CA GLU A 274 -14.84 21.03 3.15
C GLU A 274 -14.83 19.52 3.45
N MET A 275 -13.86 18.80 2.89
CA MET A 275 -13.75 17.35 3.06
C MET A 275 -13.18 16.96 4.43
N LEU A 276 -12.06 17.57 4.83
CA LEU A 276 -11.20 17.03 5.88
C LEU A 276 -11.57 17.49 7.28
N VAL A 277 -12.09 18.70 7.47
CA VAL A 277 -12.33 19.24 8.83
C VAL A 277 -13.32 18.35 9.58
N GLY A 278 -12.93 17.90 10.78
CA GLY A 278 -13.67 16.93 11.60
C GLY A 278 -13.43 15.46 11.20
N GLY A 279 -12.72 15.21 10.10
CA GLY A 279 -12.25 13.88 9.72
C GLY A 279 -11.17 13.37 10.68
N ARG A 280 -11.02 12.05 10.76
CA ARG A 280 -10.15 11.33 11.68
C ARG A 280 -9.00 10.65 10.94
N MET A 281 -7.77 10.82 11.41
CA MET A 281 -6.61 10.06 10.95
C MET A 281 -6.80 8.57 11.26
N ILE A 282 -6.69 7.72 10.25
CA ILE A 282 -6.74 6.25 10.41
C ILE A 282 -5.46 5.56 9.93
N GLU A 283 -4.66 6.24 9.11
CA GLU A 283 -3.41 5.72 8.56
C GLU A 283 -2.33 6.81 8.57
N GLY A 284 -1.35 6.67 9.46
CA GLY A 284 -0.30 7.65 9.70
C GLY A 284 0.98 7.26 8.97
N GLY A 285 1.29 7.93 7.87
CA GLY A 285 2.49 7.68 7.10
C GLY A 285 2.49 6.31 6.44
N GLY A 286 1.43 5.95 5.74
CA GLY A 286 1.42 4.83 4.82
C GLY A 286 2.59 4.93 3.84
N CYS A 287 3.39 3.87 3.70
CA CYS A 287 4.61 3.90 2.90
C CYS A 287 4.70 2.66 2.03
N GLY A 288 5.11 2.83 0.78
CA GLY A 288 5.46 1.71 -0.09
C GLY A 288 6.85 1.14 0.20
N PHE A 289 7.10 -0.11 -0.22
CA PHE A 289 8.37 -0.81 0.03
C PHE A 289 8.96 -1.44 -1.24
N ASN A 290 8.45 -1.07 -2.41
CA ASN A 290 8.92 -1.59 -3.69
C ASN A 290 9.68 -0.50 -4.46
N PRO A 291 11.03 -0.56 -4.52
CA PRO A 291 11.85 0.44 -5.22
C PRO A 291 11.48 0.64 -6.69
N LYS A 292 10.79 -0.32 -7.31
CA LYS A 292 10.38 -0.25 -8.70
C LYS A 292 8.97 0.31 -8.90
N ALA A 293 8.28 0.66 -7.82
CA ALA A 293 7.02 1.37 -7.89
C ALA A 293 7.24 2.84 -8.31
N PRO A 294 6.41 3.38 -9.21
CA PRO A 294 6.52 4.76 -9.65
C PRO A 294 6.16 5.74 -8.52
N ARG A 295 7.10 6.63 -8.18
CA ARG A 295 6.97 7.57 -7.06
C ARG A 295 5.81 8.55 -7.21
N HIS A 296 5.52 9.01 -8.42
CA HIS A 296 4.47 9.99 -8.70
C HIS A 296 3.15 9.36 -9.16
N THR A 297 2.97 8.06 -8.95
CA THR A 297 1.66 7.41 -9.12
C THR A 297 1.05 7.22 -7.75
N VAL A 298 0.06 8.05 -7.42
CA VAL A 298 -0.60 8.04 -6.11
C VAL A 298 -1.91 7.26 -6.11
N TYR A 299 -2.62 7.16 -7.23
CA TYR A 299 -3.85 6.37 -7.31
C TYR A 299 -3.54 4.86 -7.34
N PRO A 300 -4.31 4.00 -6.64
CA PRO A 300 -5.54 4.33 -5.92
C PRO A 300 -5.44 4.77 -4.46
N ALA A 301 -4.36 4.43 -3.74
CA ALA A 301 -4.25 4.70 -2.30
C ALA A 301 -2.77 4.99 -1.95
N GLY A 302 -2.37 6.22 -2.25
CA GLY A 302 -1.01 6.72 -2.05
C GLY A 302 0.08 6.16 -2.99
N SER A 303 1.26 6.76 -2.88
CA SER A 303 2.45 6.29 -3.61
C SER A 303 3.01 5.03 -2.96
N ASN A 304 3.26 4.02 -3.78
CA ASN A 304 3.87 2.77 -3.33
C ASN A 304 5.41 2.75 -3.47
N ALA A 305 6.04 3.89 -3.75
CA ALA A 305 7.49 4.00 -3.74
C ALA A 305 8.02 4.14 -2.30
N PRO A 306 9.16 3.49 -1.97
CA PRO A 306 9.86 3.69 -0.70
C PRO A 306 10.08 5.15 -0.35
N GLY A 307 9.72 5.49 0.89
CA GLY A 307 9.90 6.82 1.46
C GLY A 307 8.88 7.87 1.02
N ALA A 308 8.02 7.55 0.05
CA ALA A 308 6.83 8.36 -0.21
C ALA A 308 5.72 7.96 0.77
N LEU A 309 5.14 8.96 1.42
CA LEU A 309 4.18 8.82 2.48
C LEU A 309 2.78 9.19 1.99
N HIS A 310 1.77 8.49 2.52
CA HIS A 310 0.40 8.95 2.52
C HIS A 310 -0.18 8.98 3.94
N PHE A 311 -1.21 9.80 4.14
CA PHE A 311 -1.92 9.93 5.40
C PHE A 311 -3.41 9.77 5.13
N GLY A 312 -3.96 8.63 5.54
CA GLY A 312 -5.35 8.25 5.31
C GLY A 312 -6.23 8.84 6.40
N ILE A 313 -7.23 9.62 5.96
CA ILE A 313 -8.19 10.32 6.82
C ILE A 313 -9.59 9.86 6.46
N ASP A 314 -10.31 9.33 7.43
CA ASP A 314 -11.74 9.09 7.31
C ASP A 314 -12.50 10.40 7.52
N LEU A 315 -13.26 10.82 6.52
CA LEU A 315 -14.01 12.06 6.50
C LEU A 315 -15.23 11.98 7.42
N ALA A 316 -15.59 13.10 8.04
CA ALA A 316 -16.78 13.18 8.89
C ALA A 316 -18.09 12.91 8.12
N GLN A 317 -18.08 13.14 6.80
CA GLN A 317 -19.20 12.89 5.91
C GLN A 317 -18.68 12.61 4.48
N PRO A 318 -19.49 11.94 3.63
CA PRO A 318 -19.13 11.72 2.24
C PRO A 318 -18.82 13.02 1.47
N SER A 319 -17.79 12.99 0.64
CA SER A 319 -17.43 14.11 -0.24
C SER A 319 -18.09 14.02 -1.62
N ASP A 320 -18.81 15.07 -2.00
CA ASP A 320 -19.37 15.23 -3.34
C ASP A 320 -18.29 15.50 -4.40
N TYR A 321 -17.17 16.11 -4.02
CA TYR A 321 -16.03 16.28 -4.93
C TYR A 321 -15.50 14.93 -5.38
N ILE A 322 -15.16 14.04 -4.43
CA ILE A 322 -14.63 12.69 -4.71
C ILE A 322 -15.58 11.93 -5.64
N ARG A 323 -16.89 11.95 -5.34
CA ARG A 323 -17.92 11.30 -6.16
C ARG A 323 -17.95 11.78 -7.62
N ARG A 324 -17.52 13.01 -7.90
CA ARG A 324 -17.51 13.59 -9.24
C ARG A 324 -16.21 13.33 -10.00
N VAL A 325 -15.07 13.27 -9.30
CA VAL A 325 -13.74 13.20 -9.95
C VAL A 325 -13.15 11.80 -9.97
N MET A 326 -13.54 10.93 -9.06
CA MET A 326 -13.08 9.55 -9.02
C MET A 326 -14.12 8.62 -9.65
N PRO A 327 -13.69 7.50 -10.26
CA PRO A 327 -14.62 6.43 -10.61
C PRO A 327 -15.35 5.96 -9.34
N ASP A 328 -16.43 5.19 -9.49
CA ASP A 328 -16.99 4.44 -8.36
C ASP A 328 -15.91 3.46 -7.86
N TRP A 329 -15.06 3.92 -6.94
CA TRP A 329 -13.93 3.21 -6.38
C TRP A 329 -14.35 2.43 -5.13
N GLU A 330 -13.55 1.43 -4.73
CA GLU A 330 -13.89 0.52 -3.62
C GLU A 330 -13.93 1.22 -2.27
N GLU A 331 -13.00 2.16 -2.03
CA GLU A 331 -13.03 2.96 -0.82
C GLU A 331 -14.24 3.88 -0.85
N PRO A 332 -14.98 3.95 0.27
CA PRO A 332 -16.15 4.81 0.33
C PRO A 332 -15.70 6.28 0.15
N PRO A 333 -16.58 7.18 -0.32
CA PRO A 333 -16.27 8.61 -0.49
C PRO A 333 -16.05 9.36 0.83
N VAL A 334 -15.71 8.62 1.89
CA VAL A 334 -15.33 9.07 3.23
C VAL A 334 -13.87 8.74 3.52
N HIS A 335 -13.04 8.37 2.55
CA HIS A 335 -11.60 8.17 2.77
C HIS A 335 -10.79 9.11 1.87
N MET A 336 -9.75 9.73 2.43
CA MET A 336 -8.84 10.63 1.70
C MET A 336 -7.40 10.42 2.14
N ASP A 337 -6.55 10.10 1.17
CA ASP A 337 -5.11 10.04 1.35
C ASP A 337 -4.45 11.36 0.94
N LEU A 338 -3.72 11.96 1.90
CA LEU A 338 -2.83 13.09 1.66
C LEU A 338 -1.40 12.58 1.40
N ILE A 339 -0.72 13.06 0.37
CA ILE A 339 0.59 12.55 -0.05
C ILE A 339 1.71 13.52 0.31
N THR A 340 2.79 12.97 0.86
CA THR A 340 4.07 13.63 1.10
C THR A 340 5.20 12.79 0.52
N LEU A 341 5.92 13.31 -0.46
CA LEU A 341 6.94 12.58 -1.20
C LEU A 341 8.32 12.67 -0.54
N ASP A 342 8.68 13.81 0.06
CA ASP A 342 10.04 14.12 0.53
C ASP A 342 10.12 14.32 2.06
N GLY A 343 9.21 13.68 2.81
CA GLY A 343 9.17 13.75 4.26
C GLY A 343 10.36 13.06 4.95
N THR A 344 10.70 13.52 6.15
CA THR A 344 11.64 12.90 7.09
C THR A 344 10.86 12.32 8.25
N VAL A 345 11.15 11.06 8.61
CA VAL A 345 10.46 10.35 9.69
C VAL A 345 11.45 9.81 10.70
N LEU A 346 11.23 10.17 11.97
CA LEU A 346 11.96 9.67 13.14
C LEU A 346 11.02 8.84 14.01
N ALA A 347 11.49 7.71 14.55
CA ALA A 347 10.84 6.97 15.63
C ALA A 347 11.73 7.09 16.88
N GLY A 348 11.36 7.97 17.81
CA GLY A 348 12.29 8.45 18.82
C GLY A 348 13.48 9.14 18.15
N ASP A 349 14.71 8.70 18.44
CA ASP A 349 15.92 9.22 17.82
C ASP A 349 16.32 8.47 16.53
N ASN A 350 15.60 7.40 16.17
CA ASN A 350 15.95 6.55 15.04
C ASN A 350 15.38 7.10 13.73
N LEU A 351 16.24 7.25 12.71
CA LEU A 351 15.84 7.70 11.38
C LEU A 351 15.28 6.55 10.55
N LEU A 352 14.01 6.69 10.14
CA LEU A 352 13.30 5.74 9.29
C LEU A 352 13.36 6.18 7.82
N ILE A 353 13.04 7.45 7.58
CA ILE A 353 13.01 8.08 6.26
C ILE A 353 13.76 9.41 6.35
N ASP A 354 14.67 9.67 5.40
CA ASP A 354 15.42 10.90 5.29
C ASP A 354 15.04 11.62 4.00
N LYS A 355 14.31 12.74 4.09
CA LYS A 355 13.89 13.54 2.92
C LYS A 355 13.30 12.71 1.77
N GLY A 356 12.42 11.76 2.11
CA GLY A 356 11.76 10.86 1.17
C GLY A 356 12.58 9.63 0.75
N PHE A 357 13.76 9.41 1.34
CA PHE A 357 14.57 8.21 1.17
C PHE A 357 14.34 7.23 2.33
N LEU A 358 13.84 6.03 2.04
CA LEU A 358 13.68 4.98 3.04
C LEU A 358 15.06 4.44 3.45
N CYS A 359 15.47 4.65 4.71
CA CYS A 359 16.82 4.33 5.17
C CYS A 359 17.15 2.82 5.07
N ALA A 360 16.14 1.96 5.16
CA ALA A 360 16.30 0.51 5.01
C ALA A 360 16.81 0.08 3.63
N LEU A 361 16.69 0.92 2.59
CA LEU A 361 17.26 0.63 1.26
C LEU A 361 18.79 0.50 1.27
N ARG A 362 19.44 1.08 2.29
CA ARG A 362 20.90 0.98 2.50
C ARG A 362 21.28 0.07 3.66
N ASP A 363 20.32 -0.64 4.23
CA ASP A 363 20.61 -1.58 5.29
C ASP A 363 21.52 -2.71 4.77
N PRO A 364 22.64 -3.04 5.44
CA PRO A 364 23.55 -4.08 4.98
C PRO A 364 22.87 -5.43 4.71
N ALA A 365 21.88 -5.83 5.52
CA ALA A 365 21.17 -7.09 5.33
C ALA A 365 20.29 -7.07 4.07
N VAL A 366 19.66 -5.91 3.79
CA VAL A 366 18.87 -5.70 2.57
C VAL A 366 19.77 -5.73 1.33
N VAL A 367 20.90 -5.02 1.37
CA VAL A 367 21.86 -4.97 0.25
C VAL A 367 22.45 -6.36 -0.01
N GLU A 368 22.83 -7.09 1.04
CA GLU A 368 23.31 -8.47 0.93
C GLU A 368 22.25 -9.37 0.30
N LEU A 369 20.99 -9.30 0.76
CA LEU A 369 19.91 -10.11 0.19
C LEU A 369 19.64 -9.76 -1.27
N ALA A 370 19.59 -8.46 -1.62
CA ALA A 370 19.37 -8.00 -2.99
C ALA A 370 20.47 -8.50 -3.94
N SER A 371 21.72 -8.60 -3.48
CA SER A 371 22.85 -9.12 -4.28
C SER A 371 22.66 -10.56 -4.76
N ARG A 372 21.75 -11.33 -4.14
CA ARG A 372 21.40 -12.69 -4.56
C ARG A 372 20.49 -12.73 -5.80
N TYR A 373 19.81 -11.62 -6.09
CA TYR A 373 18.87 -11.51 -7.22
C TYR A 373 19.43 -10.70 -8.39
N GLY A 374 20.51 -9.94 -8.19
CA GLY A 374 21.13 -9.10 -9.21
C GLY A 374 22.04 -8.04 -8.62
N ASP A 375 22.33 -6.99 -9.38
CA ASP A 375 23.05 -5.83 -8.87
C ASP A 375 22.17 -5.07 -7.86
N PRO A 376 22.58 -4.93 -6.59
CA PRO A 376 21.79 -4.22 -5.58
C PRO A 376 21.61 -2.73 -5.90
N ILE A 377 22.52 -2.09 -6.63
CA ILE A 377 22.34 -0.70 -7.08
C ILE A 377 21.19 -0.66 -8.08
N GLU A 378 21.21 -1.53 -9.09
CA GLU A 378 20.13 -1.63 -10.06
C GLU A 378 18.80 -1.96 -9.38
N LEU A 379 18.76 -2.84 -8.38
CA LEU A 379 17.51 -3.25 -7.74
C LEU A 379 16.95 -2.21 -6.77
N LEU A 380 17.78 -1.70 -5.86
CA LEU A 380 17.33 -0.89 -4.72
C LEU A 380 17.32 0.61 -5.03
N GLU A 381 18.16 1.06 -5.95
CA GLU A 381 18.16 2.45 -6.37
C GLU A 381 17.17 2.61 -7.53
N VAL A 382 16.31 3.62 -7.41
CA VAL A 382 15.46 4.04 -8.53
C VAL A 382 16.36 4.88 -9.42
N PRO A 383 16.50 4.56 -10.73
CA PRO A 383 17.11 5.51 -11.64
C PRO A 383 16.30 6.80 -11.58
N VAL A 384 16.91 7.87 -11.06
CA VAL A 384 16.34 9.21 -11.13
C VAL A 384 16.45 9.63 -12.58
N TYR A 385 15.38 9.40 -13.35
CA TYR A 385 15.20 10.01 -14.67
C TYR A 385 14.10 11.06 -14.60
#